data_AF-A0A3L7ULY4-F1
#
_entry.id   AF-A0A3L7ULY4-F1
#
_cell.length_a   1.000
_cell.length_b   1.000
_cell.length_c   1.000
_cell.angle_alpha   90.00
_cell.angle_beta   90.00
_cell.angle_gamma   90.00
#
_symmetry.space_group_name_H-M   'P 1'
#
loop_
_entity.id
_entity.type
_entity.pdbx_description
1 polymer ?
#
loop_
_entity_poly.entity_id
_entity_poly.type
_entity_poly.pdbx_seq_one_letter_code
_entity_poly.pdbx_strand_id
1 'polypeptide(L)'
;MEEIAMPRVNRTEICATDEIQVFHLINRCVRRTFLCGEDVTTGKDYSHRKEWIRSRLEELAGIFALDVMSFAVLSNHLHAVVRTRPDIVKSWSDEEVALHWWRLFPQRRDDSGTAVEPLESELKHILSNTSGLKEKRRRLCDISWFMRCLAEPIARRGNFEDQVSGRFWEGRFRAQPLLDETAIVACMAYVDLNPIRA
;
A
#
# COMPACT_ATOMS: atom_id res chain seq x y z
N MET A 1 0.56 27.24 -19.78
CA MET A 1 1.98 26.99 -19.44
C MET A 1 2.09 25.49 -19.25
N GLU A 2 2.65 24.80 -20.25
CA GLU A 2 2.73 23.34 -20.26
C GLU A 2 3.75 22.91 -19.20
N GLU A 3 3.27 22.31 -18.11
CA GLU A 3 4.12 21.85 -17.02
C GLU A 3 4.97 20.68 -17.57
N ILE A 4 6.24 20.95 -17.87
CA ILE A 4 7.19 19.93 -18.34
C ILE A 4 7.21 18.84 -17.27
N ALA A 5 6.68 17.66 -17.61
CA ALA A 5 6.60 16.53 -16.70
C ALA A 5 8.02 16.05 -16.36
N MET A 6 8.59 16.60 -15.28
CA MET A 6 9.90 16.19 -14.80
C MET A 6 9.84 14.72 -14.35
N PRO A 7 10.87 13.92 -14.66
CA PRO A 7 10.96 12.56 -14.16
C PRO A 7 10.93 12.59 -12.64
N ARG A 8 10.13 11.70 -12.05
CA ARG A 8 10.02 11.60 -10.59
C ARG A 8 11.37 11.20 -10.01
N VAL A 9 11.75 11.87 -8.93
CA VAL A 9 12.93 11.58 -8.11
C VAL A 9 12.97 10.08 -7.76
N ASN A 10 14.17 9.50 -7.76
CA ASN A 10 14.32 8.10 -7.42
C ASN A 10 13.84 7.85 -5.98
N ARG A 11 13.12 6.75 -5.75
CA ARG A 11 12.60 6.45 -4.40
C ARG A 11 13.73 6.29 -3.39
N THR A 12 14.90 5.80 -3.81
CA THR A 12 16.08 5.66 -2.96
C THR A 12 16.67 6.98 -2.50
N GLU A 13 16.37 8.10 -3.18
CA GLU A 13 16.85 9.44 -2.80
C GLU A 13 15.94 10.11 -1.77
N ILE A 14 14.70 9.64 -1.62
CA ILE A 14 13.70 10.25 -0.73
C ILE A 14 13.28 9.34 0.44
N CYS A 15 13.62 8.05 0.39
CA CYS A 15 13.28 7.07 1.41
C CYS A 15 14.57 6.55 2.06
N ALA A 16 14.94 7.16 3.18
CA ALA A 16 15.98 6.64 4.06
C ALA A 16 15.50 5.31 4.66
N THR A 17 16.42 4.35 4.79
CA THR A 17 16.07 2.99 5.25
C THR A 17 16.02 2.86 6.77
N ASP A 18 16.61 3.82 7.48
CA ASP A 18 16.88 3.76 8.91
C ASP A 18 16.31 4.95 9.70
N GLU A 19 15.63 5.87 9.02
CA GLU A 19 14.95 7.02 9.61
C GLU A 19 13.41 6.88 9.57
N ILE A 20 12.76 7.38 10.62
CA ILE A 20 11.31 7.53 10.64
C ILE A 20 10.95 8.71 9.73
N GLN A 21 10.17 8.44 8.69
CA GLN A 21 9.76 9.43 7.70
C GLN A 21 8.27 9.29 7.42
N VAL A 22 7.60 10.40 7.10
CA VAL A 22 6.18 10.40 6.75
C VAL A 22 6.02 10.77 5.28
N PHE A 23 5.16 10.03 4.58
CA PHE A 23 4.90 10.22 3.15
C PHE A 23 3.42 10.33 2.86
N HIS A 24 3.08 11.28 1.99
CA HIS A 24 1.81 11.30 1.28
C HIS A 24 1.92 10.47 0.00
N LEU A 25 1.18 9.37 -0.05
CA LEU A 25 1.15 8.43 -1.17
C LEU A 25 -0.13 8.62 -1.98
N ILE A 26 0.02 8.62 -3.31
CA ILE A 26 -1.12 8.79 -4.23
C ILE A 26 -1.00 7.76 -5.36
N ASN A 27 -2.06 6.99 -5.57
CA ASN A 27 -2.15 6.07 -6.70
C ASN A 27 -3.43 6.32 -7.49
N ARG A 28 -3.30 6.56 -8.80
CA ARG A 28 -4.38 6.98 -9.69
C ARG A 28 -4.65 5.91 -10.74
N CYS A 29 -5.92 5.60 -10.94
CA CYS A 29 -6.36 4.64 -11.95
C CYS A 29 -6.20 5.21 -13.36
N VAL A 30 -5.98 4.36 -14.35
CA VAL A 30 -5.95 4.78 -15.76
C VAL A 30 -7.30 5.38 -16.16
N ARG A 31 -7.27 6.21 -17.21
CA ARG A 31 -8.45 6.90 -17.74
C ARG A 31 -9.63 5.93 -17.91
N ARG A 32 -10.77 6.29 -17.30
CA ARG A 32 -12.08 5.59 -17.27
C ARG A 32 -12.23 4.42 -16.30
N THR A 33 -11.20 4.06 -15.54
CA THR A 33 -11.37 3.07 -14.46
C THR A 33 -11.86 3.76 -13.20
N PHE A 34 -13.10 3.49 -12.80
CA PHE A 34 -13.64 3.91 -11.52
C PHE A 34 -13.06 3.04 -10.40
N LEU A 35 -12.32 3.67 -9.49
CA LEU A 35 -11.84 3.04 -8.27
C LEU A 35 -12.97 2.80 -7.28
N CYS A 36 -13.91 3.75 -7.17
CA CYS A 36 -14.97 3.76 -6.18
C CYS A 36 -16.09 4.73 -6.60
N GLY A 37 -17.30 4.61 -6.04
CA GLY A 37 -18.39 5.54 -6.31
C GLY A 37 -19.16 5.23 -7.60
N GLU A 38 -20.13 6.07 -7.91
CA GLU A 38 -21.01 5.90 -9.07
C GLU A 38 -20.38 6.48 -10.34
N ASP A 39 -20.26 5.64 -11.37
CA ASP A 39 -19.91 6.09 -12.72
C ASP A 39 -21.15 6.66 -13.41
N VAL A 40 -21.25 7.99 -13.41
CA VAL A 40 -22.35 8.74 -14.05
C VAL A 40 -22.53 8.44 -15.55
N THR A 41 -21.52 7.88 -16.22
CA THR A 41 -21.60 7.54 -17.65
C THR A 41 -22.26 6.18 -17.86
N THR A 42 -21.97 5.21 -16.99
CA THR A 42 -22.45 3.82 -17.13
C THR A 42 -23.56 3.46 -16.15
N GLY A 43 -23.81 4.29 -15.13
CA GLY A 43 -24.73 4.04 -14.03
C GLY A 43 -24.27 2.94 -13.06
N LYS A 44 -23.01 2.47 -13.18
CA LYS A 44 -22.48 1.43 -12.30
C LYS A 44 -21.98 2.03 -10.99
N ASP A 45 -22.36 1.43 -9.87
CA ASP A 45 -21.86 1.78 -8.54
C ASP A 45 -20.68 0.89 -8.14
N TYR A 46 -19.55 1.53 -7.85
CA TYR A 46 -18.31 0.91 -7.38
C TYR A 46 -18.02 1.22 -5.90
N SER A 47 -18.97 1.78 -5.15
CA SER A 47 -18.79 2.21 -3.76
C SER A 47 -18.35 1.09 -2.82
N HIS A 48 -18.75 -0.15 -3.10
CA HIS A 48 -18.33 -1.34 -2.35
C HIS A 48 -16.81 -1.58 -2.39
N ARG A 49 -16.10 -1.10 -3.43
CA ARG A 49 -14.64 -1.19 -3.52
C ARG A 49 -13.92 -0.45 -2.39
N LYS A 50 -14.55 0.59 -1.81
CA LYS A 50 -14.01 1.34 -0.66
C LYS A 50 -13.73 0.41 0.52
N GLU A 51 -14.65 -0.49 0.80
CA GLU A 51 -14.50 -1.44 1.91
C GLU A 51 -13.34 -2.39 1.66
N TRP A 52 -13.20 -2.90 0.43
CA TRP A 52 -12.08 -3.79 0.07
C TRP A 52 -10.73 -3.10 0.28
N ILE A 53 -10.63 -1.83 -0.10
CA ILE A 53 -9.42 -1.04 0.04
C ILE A 53 -9.14 -0.75 1.51
N ARG A 54 -10.18 -0.43 2.30
CA ARG A 54 -10.08 -0.22 3.75
C ARG A 54 -9.57 -1.48 4.47
N SER A 55 -10.22 -2.62 4.26
CA SER A 55 -9.81 -3.88 4.91
C SER A 55 -8.38 -4.26 4.51
N ARG A 56 -7.98 -4.02 3.26
CA ARG A 56 -6.61 -4.27 2.81
C ARG A 56 -5.59 -3.33 3.45
N LEU A 57 -5.90 -2.05 3.63
CA LEU A 57 -5.04 -1.11 4.35
C LEU A 57 -4.85 -1.53 5.80
N GLU A 58 -5.93 -1.94 6.46
CA GLU A 58 -5.92 -2.44 7.84
C GLU A 58 -5.06 -3.71 7.99
N GLU A 59 -5.25 -4.68 7.10
CA GLU A 59 -4.42 -5.89 7.04
C GLU A 59 -2.93 -5.54 6.86
N LEU A 60 -2.60 -4.66 5.91
CA LEU A 60 -1.22 -4.27 5.66
C LEU A 60 -0.61 -3.47 6.82
N ALA A 61 -1.39 -2.65 7.53
CA ALA A 61 -0.94 -1.95 8.73
C ALA A 61 -0.60 -2.93 9.86
N GLY A 62 -1.29 -4.08 9.95
CA GLY A 62 -0.96 -5.14 10.90
C GLY A 62 0.25 -6.01 10.50
N ILE A 63 0.72 -5.92 9.26
CA ILE A 63 1.82 -6.75 8.75
C ILE A 63 3.10 -5.95 8.48
N PHE A 64 3.02 -4.72 8.02
CA PHE A 64 4.19 -3.87 7.81
C PHE A 64 4.59 -3.14 9.09
N ALA A 65 5.87 -2.82 9.22
CA ALA A 65 6.36 -1.83 10.17
C ALA A 65 6.14 -0.41 9.60
N LEU A 66 4.88 -0.06 9.37
CA LEU A 66 4.43 1.22 8.84
C LEU A 66 3.13 1.61 9.55
N ASP A 67 3.02 2.86 9.97
CA ASP A 67 1.76 3.38 10.49
C ASP A 67 0.96 4.00 9.34
N VAL A 68 -0.27 3.53 9.10
CA VAL A 68 -1.23 4.20 8.21
C VAL A 68 -1.93 5.27 9.02
N MET A 69 -1.54 6.53 8.82
CA MET A 69 -2.01 7.67 9.62
C MET A 69 -3.35 8.22 9.15
N SER A 70 -3.60 8.23 7.84
CA SER A 70 -4.85 8.68 7.21
C SER A 70 -4.93 8.09 5.81
N PHE A 71 -6.14 7.92 5.26
CA PHE A 71 -6.34 7.53 3.87
C PHE A 71 -7.66 8.08 3.32
N ALA A 72 -7.73 8.21 2.00
CA ALA A 72 -8.97 8.53 1.29
C ALA A 72 -9.04 7.73 0.00
N VAL A 73 -10.24 7.22 -0.30
CA VAL A 73 -10.56 6.55 -1.57
C VAL A 73 -11.54 7.44 -2.31
N LEU A 74 -11.12 7.93 -3.47
CA LEU A 74 -11.92 8.76 -4.37
C LEU A 74 -12.33 7.95 -5.61
N SER A 75 -13.08 8.59 -6.50
CA SER A 75 -13.61 7.94 -7.69
C SER A 75 -12.56 7.35 -8.63
N ASN A 76 -11.37 7.94 -8.70
CA ASN A 76 -10.32 7.51 -9.63
C ASN A 76 -8.90 7.45 -9.02
N HIS A 77 -8.76 7.67 -7.71
CA HIS A 77 -7.47 7.58 -7.04
C HIS A 77 -7.64 7.34 -5.54
N LEU A 78 -6.57 6.86 -4.91
CA LEU A 78 -6.46 6.78 -3.46
C LEU A 78 -5.31 7.63 -2.95
N HIS A 79 -5.48 8.10 -1.73
CA HIS A 79 -4.46 8.74 -0.91
C HIS A 79 -4.20 7.89 0.34
N ALA A 80 -2.94 7.82 0.76
CA ALA A 80 -2.55 7.29 2.06
C ALA A 80 -1.43 8.15 2.64
N VAL A 81 -1.54 8.53 3.91
CA VAL A 81 -0.46 9.12 4.70
C VAL A 81 0.13 8.00 5.54
N VAL A 82 1.41 7.70 5.35
CA VAL A 82 2.10 6.60 6.03
C VAL A 82 3.40 7.05 6.65
N ARG A 83 3.70 6.52 7.83
CA ARG A 83 4.96 6.73 8.56
C ARG A 83 5.78 5.45 8.57
N THR A 84 7.04 5.52 8.15
CA THR A 84 7.99 4.40 8.24
C THR A 84 8.41 4.17 9.68
N ARG A 85 8.52 2.90 10.10
CA ARG A 85 8.94 2.52 11.46
C ARG A 85 10.14 1.57 11.45
N PRO A 86 11.31 2.04 10.99
CA PRO A 86 12.53 1.23 11.01
C PRO A 86 12.95 0.87 12.44
N ASP A 87 12.54 1.64 13.44
CA ASP A 87 12.70 1.33 14.87
C ASP A 87 11.95 0.05 15.27
N ILE A 88 10.72 -0.15 14.80
CA ILE A 88 9.94 -1.37 15.05
C ILE A 88 10.54 -2.55 14.29
N VAL A 89 10.82 -2.39 13.00
CA VAL A 89 11.32 -3.52 12.18
C VAL A 89 12.71 -4.00 12.63
N LYS A 90 13.49 -3.14 13.28
CA LYS A 90 14.79 -3.48 13.88
C LYS A 90 14.65 -4.31 15.16
N SER A 91 13.55 -4.15 15.92
CA SER A 91 13.34 -4.91 17.15
C SER A 91 12.82 -6.33 16.91
N TRP A 92 12.27 -6.62 15.73
CA TRP A 92 11.74 -7.95 15.43
C TRP A 92 12.80 -9.04 15.44
N SER A 93 12.46 -10.22 15.95
CA SER A 93 13.24 -11.43 15.75
C SER A 93 13.19 -11.88 14.28
N ASP A 94 14.05 -12.81 13.92
CA ASP A 94 14.07 -13.40 12.57
C ASP A 94 12.79 -14.23 12.31
N GLU A 95 12.26 -14.87 13.35
CA GLU A 95 10.97 -15.56 13.36
C GLU A 95 9.80 -14.59 13.14
N GLU A 96 9.81 -13.45 13.82
CA GLU A 96 8.79 -12.40 13.61
C GLU A 96 8.82 -11.91 12.15
N VAL A 97 10.00 -11.59 11.60
CA VAL A 97 10.13 -11.22 10.17
C VAL A 97 9.57 -12.31 9.26
N ALA A 98 9.85 -13.59 9.55
CA ALA A 98 9.34 -14.69 8.76
C ALA A 98 7.81 -14.81 8.84
N LEU A 99 7.21 -14.62 10.02
CA LEU A 99 5.75 -14.61 10.23
C LEU A 99 5.07 -13.46 9.49
N HIS A 100 5.60 -12.24 9.62
CA HIS A 100 5.11 -11.08 8.89
C HIS A 100 5.20 -11.30 7.38
N TRP A 101 6.31 -11.85 6.89
CA TRP A 101 6.47 -12.18 5.47
C TRP A 101 5.49 -13.26 5.00
N TRP A 102 5.26 -14.30 5.82
CA TRP A 102 4.29 -15.35 5.54
C TRP A 102 2.88 -14.78 5.39
N ARG A 103 2.46 -13.86 6.26
CA ARG A 103 1.13 -13.22 6.16
C ARG A 103 0.94 -12.46 4.84
N LEU A 104 1.99 -11.85 4.28
CA LEU A 104 1.93 -11.21 2.96
C LEU A 104 1.85 -12.21 1.81
N PHE A 105 2.66 -13.27 1.87
CA PHE A 105 2.85 -14.22 0.77
C PHE A 105 2.68 -15.67 1.25
N PRO A 106 1.51 -16.04 1.76
CA PRO A 106 1.27 -17.38 2.28
C PRO A 106 1.16 -18.38 1.12
N GLN A 107 1.66 -19.59 1.32
CA GLN A 107 1.44 -20.69 0.36
C GLN A 107 0.05 -21.32 0.54
N ARG A 108 -0.56 -21.13 1.71
CA ARG A 108 -1.87 -21.68 2.06
C ARG A 108 -2.79 -20.57 2.55
N ARG A 109 -4.00 -20.56 2.00
CA ARG A 109 -5.09 -19.66 2.39
C ARG A 109 -6.32 -20.49 2.75
N ASP A 110 -7.14 -19.97 3.63
CA ASP A 110 -8.45 -20.56 3.93
C ASP A 110 -9.48 -20.19 2.84
N ASP A 111 -10.73 -20.65 3.01
CA ASP A 111 -11.82 -20.39 2.07
C ASP A 111 -12.18 -18.90 1.96
N SER A 112 -11.83 -18.09 2.96
CA SER A 112 -11.99 -16.63 2.93
C SER A 112 -10.85 -15.92 2.18
N GLY A 113 -9.81 -16.66 1.79
CA GLY A 113 -8.61 -16.13 1.19
C GLY A 113 -7.62 -15.56 2.21
N THR A 114 -7.82 -15.78 3.50
CA THR A 114 -6.93 -15.31 4.58
C THR A 114 -5.73 -16.25 4.73
N ALA A 115 -4.56 -15.71 5.08
CA ALA A 115 -3.37 -16.51 5.34
C ALA A 115 -3.62 -17.47 6.50
N VAL A 116 -3.41 -18.77 6.28
CA VAL A 116 -3.45 -19.76 7.37
C VAL A 116 -2.15 -19.68 8.16
N GLU A 117 -2.19 -19.96 9.47
CA GLU A 117 -0.97 -20.04 10.28
C GLU A 117 0.04 -21.03 9.65
N PRO A 118 1.31 -20.62 9.53
CA PRO A 118 2.31 -21.43 8.89
C PRO A 118 2.66 -22.66 9.71
N LEU A 119 2.98 -23.75 9.02
CA LEU A 119 3.65 -24.89 9.62
C LEU A 119 5.09 -24.53 9.98
N GLU A 120 5.65 -25.24 10.95
CA GLU A 120 7.04 -25.05 11.36
C GLU A 120 8.03 -25.24 10.19
N SER A 121 7.75 -26.18 9.28
CA SER A 121 8.57 -26.42 8.09
C SER A 121 8.52 -25.24 7.09
N GLU A 122 7.37 -24.59 6.96
CA GLU A 122 7.16 -23.43 6.08
C GLU A 122 7.94 -22.22 6.60
N LEU A 123 7.91 -21.97 7.92
CA LEU A 123 8.73 -20.95 8.56
C LEU A 123 10.23 -21.27 8.48
N LYS A 124 10.63 -22.52 8.76
CA LYS A 124 12.04 -22.95 8.65
C LYS A 124 12.59 -22.70 7.25
N HIS A 125 11.79 -22.91 6.21
CA HIS A 125 12.20 -22.61 4.85
C HIS A 125 12.54 -21.11 4.67
N ILE A 126 11.70 -20.21 5.18
CA ILE A 126 11.97 -18.76 5.14
C ILE A 126 13.23 -18.40 5.96
N LEU A 127 13.35 -18.97 7.15
CA LEU A 127 14.45 -18.71 8.09
C LEU A 127 15.80 -19.24 7.59
N SER A 128 15.79 -20.33 6.81
CA SER A 128 17.01 -20.95 6.28
C SER A 128 17.83 -20.04 5.35
N ASN A 129 17.24 -18.95 4.85
CA ASN A 129 17.89 -18.02 3.94
C ASN A 129 18.19 -16.67 4.62
N THR A 130 19.36 -16.56 5.26
CA THR A 130 19.78 -15.37 6.01
C THR A 130 19.80 -14.09 5.16
N SER A 131 20.34 -14.13 3.93
CA SER A 131 20.38 -12.95 3.06
C SER A 131 18.97 -12.57 2.60
N GLY A 132 18.15 -13.56 2.28
CA GLY A 132 16.75 -13.38 1.95
C GLY A 132 15.94 -12.81 3.12
N LEU A 133 16.31 -13.09 4.37
CA LEU A 133 15.63 -12.59 5.55
C LEU A 133 15.95 -11.11 5.83
N LYS A 134 17.22 -10.72 5.67
CA LYS A 134 17.64 -9.30 5.74
C LYS A 134 16.87 -8.45 4.74
N GLU A 135 16.73 -8.93 3.51
CA GLU A 135 15.96 -8.25 2.48
C GLU A 135 14.45 -8.19 2.83
N LYS A 136 13.86 -9.27 3.35
CA LYS A 136 12.46 -9.26 3.82
C LYS A 136 12.23 -8.24 4.93
N ARG A 137 13.13 -8.19 5.91
CA ARG A 137 13.10 -7.22 7.01
C ARG A 137 13.09 -5.79 6.46
N ARG A 138 14.00 -5.47 5.53
CA ARG A 138 14.01 -4.15 4.86
C ARG A 138 12.67 -3.86 4.16
N ARG A 139 12.13 -4.83 3.42
CA ARG A 139 10.88 -4.67 2.66
C ARG A 139 9.66 -4.42 3.53
N LEU A 140 9.62 -5.01 4.73
CA LEU A 140 8.51 -4.84 5.67
C LEU A 140 8.38 -3.42 6.24
N CYS A 141 9.33 -2.53 5.97
CA CYS A 141 9.26 -1.10 6.32
C CYS A 141 9.33 -0.20 5.06
N ASP A 142 9.27 -0.77 3.84
CA ASP A 142 9.44 -0.02 2.59
C ASP A 142 8.08 0.38 1.99
N ILE A 143 7.90 1.68 1.75
CA ILE A 143 6.65 2.23 1.20
C ILE A 143 6.32 1.72 -0.22
N SER A 144 7.32 1.30 -1.00
CA SER A 144 7.08 0.75 -2.33
C SER A 144 6.62 -0.69 -2.28
N TRP A 145 7.12 -1.48 -1.32
CA TRP A 145 6.59 -2.81 -1.03
C TRP A 145 5.19 -2.74 -0.44
N PHE A 146 4.93 -1.82 0.49
CA PHE A 146 3.59 -1.56 0.99
C PHE A 146 2.62 -1.23 -0.15
N MET A 147 2.97 -0.24 -1.00
CA MET A 147 2.12 0.15 -2.12
C MET A 147 1.97 -0.94 -3.17
N ARG A 148 2.98 -1.80 -3.37
CA ARG A 148 2.85 -2.97 -4.24
C ARG A 148 1.82 -3.95 -3.68
N CYS A 149 1.91 -4.27 -2.40
CA CYS A 149 0.98 -5.17 -1.70
C CYS A 149 -0.44 -4.61 -1.57
N LEU A 150 -0.60 -3.28 -1.60
CA LEU A 150 -1.89 -2.60 -1.65
C LEU A 150 -2.47 -2.59 -3.08
N ALA A 151 -1.68 -2.13 -4.06
CA ALA A 151 -2.17 -1.81 -5.39
C ALA A 151 -2.43 -3.04 -6.27
N GLU A 152 -1.65 -4.11 -6.13
CA GLU A 152 -1.80 -5.30 -6.97
C GLU A 152 -3.13 -6.03 -6.74
N PRO A 153 -3.56 -6.34 -5.50
CA PRO A 153 -4.84 -7.01 -5.28
C PRO A 153 -6.03 -6.18 -5.74
N ILE A 154 -5.99 -4.85 -5.54
CA ILE A 154 -7.02 -3.92 -6.02
C ILE A 154 -7.11 -3.97 -7.54
N ALA A 155 -5.97 -3.87 -8.24
CA ALA A 155 -5.95 -3.90 -9.71
C ALA A 155 -6.48 -5.22 -10.25
N ARG A 156 -6.06 -6.35 -9.66
CA ARG A 156 -6.48 -7.69 -10.08
C ARG A 156 -7.98 -7.88 -9.88
N ARG A 157 -8.51 -7.50 -8.72
CA ARG A 157 -9.94 -7.61 -8.41
C ARG A 157 -10.79 -6.66 -9.24
N GLY A 158 -10.36 -5.41 -9.39
CA GLY A 158 -11.06 -4.40 -10.19
C GLY A 158 -11.13 -4.80 -11.66
N ASN A 159 -10.01 -5.19 -12.28
CA ASN A 159 -10.01 -5.67 -13.67
C ASN A 159 -10.88 -6.91 -13.86
N PHE A 160 -10.87 -7.84 -12.89
CA PHE A 160 -11.71 -9.04 -12.94
C PHE A 160 -13.21 -8.69 -12.91
N GLU A 161 -13.62 -7.82 -11.98
CA GLU A 161 -15.00 -7.36 -11.87
C GLU A 161 -15.45 -6.54 -13.10
N ASP A 162 -14.55 -5.72 -13.64
CA ASP A 162 -14.81 -4.92 -14.84
C ASP A 162 -14.73 -5.75 -16.13
N GLN A 163 -14.33 -7.03 -16.04
CA GLN A 163 -14.15 -7.96 -17.17
C GLN A 163 -13.20 -7.42 -18.25
N VAL A 164 -12.14 -6.74 -17.82
CA VAL A 164 -11.11 -6.17 -18.71
C VAL A 164 -9.73 -6.73 -18.40
N SER A 165 -8.82 -6.60 -19.38
CA SER A 165 -7.39 -6.83 -19.20
C SER A 165 -6.61 -5.53 -19.36
N GLY A 166 -5.39 -5.48 -18.83
CA GLY A 166 -4.48 -4.34 -18.98
C GLY A 166 -4.18 -3.61 -17.68
N ARG A 167 -3.70 -2.36 -17.81
CA ARG A 167 -3.25 -1.54 -16.67
C ARG A 167 -4.45 -0.96 -15.93
N PHE A 168 -4.50 -1.18 -14.63
CA PHE A 168 -5.46 -0.53 -13.75
C PHE A 168 -4.95 0.83 -13.26
N TRP A 169 -3.65 0.96 -12.97
CA TRP A 169 -3.00 2.18 -12.46
C TRP A 169 -2.22 2.92 -13.57
N GLU A 170 -2.20 4.26 -13.54
CA GLU A 170 -1.51 5.11 -14.53
C GLU A 170 0.00 4.89 -14.59
N GLY A 171 0.59 4.32 -13.53
CA GLY A 171 2.01 3.99 -13.47
C GLY A 171 2.49 3.85 -12.04
N ARG A 172 3.69 4.37 -11.76
CA ARG A 172 4.22 4.42 -10.39
C ARG A 172 3.33 5.31 -9.51
N PHE A 173 3.13 4.93 -8.25
CA PHE A 173 2.48 5.82 -7.27
C PHE A 173 3.36 7.04 -6.98
N ARG A 174 2.74 8.18 -6.67
CA ARG A 174 3.46 9.38 -6.18
C ARG A 174 3.74 9.17 -4.69
N ALA A 175 4.94 9.55 -4.24
CA ALA A 175 5.20 9.74 -2.82
C ALA A 175 5.79 11.13 -2.63
N GLN A 176 5.27 11.86 -1.66
CA GLN A 176 5.74 13.17 -1.26
C GLN A 176 6.15 13.08 0.21
N PRO A 177 7.44 13.30 0.54
CA PRO A 177 7.87 13.41 1.94
C PRO A 177 7.17 14.58 2.62
N LEU A 178 6.74 14.38 3.87
CA LEU A 178 6.21 15.42 4.74
C LEU A 178 7.28 15.70 5.80
N LEU A 179 7.87 16.89 5.74
CA LEU A 179 9.14 17.20 6.41
C LEU A 179 8.99 17.69 7.85
N ASP A 180 7.79 18.09 8.26
CA ASP A 180 7.50 18.62 9.58
C ASP A 180 6.07 18.27 10.03
N GLU A 181 5.79 18.45 11.33
CA GLU A 181 4.50 18.12 11.93
C GLU A 181 3.34 18.94 11.33
N THR A 182 3.59 20.19 10.92
CA THR A 182 2.56 21.05 10.32
C THR A 182 2.16 20.49 8.96
N ALA A 183 3.13 20.09 8.14
CA ALA A 183 2.90 19.45 6.85
C ALA A 183 2.18 18.11 7.00
N ILE A 184 2.50 17.33 8.04
CA ILE A 184 1.81 16.07 8.36
C ILE A 184 0.35 16.33 8.69
N VAL A 185 0.07 17.19 9.67
CA VAL A 185 -1.31 17.49 10.11
C VAL A 185 -2.14 18.10 8.98
N ALA A 186 -1.57 19.06 8.24
CA ALA A 186 -2.24 19.67 7.10
C ALA A 186 -2.54 18.66 5.99
N CYS A 187 -1.63 17.73 5.72
CA CYS A 187 -1.83 16.68 4.73
C CYS A 187 -2.91 15.67 5.18
N MET A 188 -2.91 15.25 6.44
CA MET A 188 -3.95 14.37 6.99
C MET A 188 -5.33 15.03 6.89
N ALA A 189 -5.45 16.29 7.34
CA ALA A 189 -6.69 17.05 7.23
C ALA A 189 -7.13 17.21 5.76
N TYR A 190 -6.20 17.49 4.85
CA TYR A 190 -6.47 17.49 3.41
C TYR A 190 -7.05 16.14 2.97
N VAL A 191 -6.35 15.03 3.24
CA VAL A 191 -6.76 13.68 2.82
C VAL A 191 -8.14 13.33 3.37
N ASP A 192 -8.39 13.54 4.66
CA ASP A 192 -9.67 13.20 5.31
C ASP A 192 -10.85 14.01 4.73
N LEU A 193 -10.60 15.25 4.31
CA LEU A 193 -11.62 16.13 3.72
C LEU A 193 -11.81 15.92 2.21
N ASN A 194 -10.91 15.19 1.53
CA ASN A 194 -11.01 14.99 0.08
C ASN A 194 -12.32 14.32 -0.38
N PRO A 195 -12.82 13.26 0.30
CA PRO A 195 -14.10 12.65 -0.08
C PRO A 195 -15.31 13.58 -0.01
N ILE A 196 -15.25 14.68 0.76
CA ILE A 196 -16.34 15.67 0.85
C ILE A 196 -16.24 16.71 -0.28
N ARG A 197 -15.01 17.02 -0.70
CA ARG A 197 -14.73 18.04 -1.73
C ARG A 197 -14.88 17.51 -3.16
N ALA A 198 -14.66 16.21 -3.36
CA ALA A 198 -14.51 15.57 -4.67
C ALA A 198 -15.82 15.25 -5.38
#